data_AF-A0A6B1CMB4-F1
#
_entry.id   AF-A0A6B1CMB4-F1
#
_cell.length_a   1.000
_cell.length_b   1.000
_cell.length_c   1.000
_cell.angle_alpha   90.00
_cell.angle_beta   90.00
_cell.angle_gamma   90.00
#
_symmetry.space_group_name_H-M   'P 1'
#
loop_
_entity.id
_entity.type
_entity.pdbx_description
1 polymer ?
#
loop_
_entity_poly.entity_id
_entity_poly.type
_entity_poly.pdbx_seq_one_letter_code
_entity_poly.pdbx_strand_id
1 'polypeptide(L)'
;MPKSITFAHYLMGHAPFRRASFFYAYAGMWLHLLIGTGLLALSGARDWLSIFAALVVGSFCAGLVLYGLLTKTRRLLLNIGAYAASIARAFSTDPVVITCFIAGLIAALVSSYSILAAEYGHYQREVHRQPVPLPASVPLLLGAAIVLLCAYGLLAS
;
A
#
# COMPACT_ATOMS: atom_id res chain seq x y z
N MET A 1 -25.20 14.04 -21.87
CA MET A 1 -24.70 12.76 -21.33
C MET A 1 -24.00 13.06 -20.00
N PRO A 2 -24.30 12.37 -18.90
CA PRO A 2 -23.50 12.56 -17.68
C PRO A 2 -22.09 12.04 -17.96
N LYS A 3 -21.06 12.85 -17.68
CA LYS A 3 -19.66 12.39 -17.78
C LYS A 3 -19.50 11.22 -16.81
N SER A 4 -19.26 10.02 -17.31
CA SER A 4 -18.95 8.87 -16.47
C SER A 4 -17.62 9.13 -15.77
N ILE A 5 -17.66 9.30 -14.47
CA ILE A 5 -16.46 9.46 -13.63
C ILE A 5 -15.75 8.11 -13.61
N THR A 6 -14.45 8.07 -13.91
CA THR A 6 -13.68 6.82 -13.82
C THR A 6 -13.37 6.48 -12.36
N PHE A 7 -13.12 5.21 -12.05
CA PHE A 7 -12.76 4.79 -10.69
C PHE A 7 -11.53 5.54 -10.13
N ALA A 8 -10.53 5.83 -10.98
CA ALA A 8 -9.37 6.61 -10.58
C ALA A 8 -9.75 8.05 -10.17
N HIS A 9 -10.63 8.71 -10.94
CA HIS A 9 -11.14 10.04 -10.56
C HIS A 9 -11.97 9.99 -9.28
N TYR A 10 -12.75 8.92 -9.08
CA TYR A 10 -13.51 8.69 -7.86
C TYR A 10 -12.58 8.58 -6.63
N LEU A 11 -11.50 7.80 -6.71
CA LEU A 11 -10.51 7.62 -5.64
C LEU A 11 -9.78 8.91 -5.25
N MET A 12 -9.43 9.73 -6.26
CA MET A 12 -8.72 11.01 -6.05
C MET A 12 -9.61 12.09 -5.42
N GLY A 13 -10.92 11.85 -5.33
CA GLY A 13 -11.88 12.79 -4.79
C GLY A 13 -12.66 13.48 -5.90
N HIS A 14 -13.96 13.25 -5.90
CA HIS A 14 -14.95 14.01 -6.66
C HIS A 14 -15.82 14.80 -5.68
N ALA A 15 -16.07 16.06 -6.02
CA ALA A 15 -16.45 17.14 -5.11
C ALA A 15 -17.80 17.11 -4.36
N PRO A 16 -18.72 16.13 -4.43
CA PRO A 16 -19.90 16.13 -3.56
C PRO A 16 -19.86 15.12 -2.39
N PHE A 17 -18.85 14.25 -2.29
CA PHE A 17 -18.89 13.16 -1.30
C PHE A 17 -18.14 13.48 0.00
N ARG A 18 -18.81 13.30 1.15
CA ARG A 18 -18.33 13.54 2.53
C ARG A 18 -17.18 12.64 3.01
N ARG A 19 -16.60 11.79 2.15
CA ARG A 19 -15.57 10.81 2.55
C ARG A 19 -14.16 11.38 2.34
N ALA A 20 -13.22 10.97 3.18
CA ALA A 20 -11.82 11.31 3.00
C ALA A 20 -11.30 10.72 1.68
N SER A 21 -10.79 11.57 0.79
CA SER A 21 -10.22 11.14 -0.48
C SER A 21 -8.97 10.30 -0.26
N PHE A 22 -8.78 9.23 -1.04
CA PHE A 22 -7.55 8.45 -1.07
C PHE A 22 -6.34 9.31 -1.49
N PHE A 23 -6.59 10.46 -2.13
CA PHE A 23 -5.58 11.44 -2.52
C PHE A 23 -4.59 11.79 -1.41
N TYR A 24 -5.03 12.06 -0.17
CA TYR A 24 -4.11 12.43 0.90
C TYR A 24 -3.19 11.27 1.32
N ALA A 25 -3.72 10.04 1.33
CA ALA A 25 -2.92 8.85 1.58
C ALA A 25 -1.89 8.62 0.47
N TYR A 26 -2.31 8.79 -0.79
CA TYR A 26 -1.44 8.70 -1.96
C TYR A 26 -0.34 9.79 -1.95
N ALA A 27 -0.71 11.05 -1.70
CA ALA A 27 0.22 12.16 -1.58
C ALA A 27 1.20 11.96 -0.42
N GLY A 28 0.72 11.48 0.73
CA GLY A 28 1.58 11.16 1.88
C GLY A 28 2.57 10.04 1.59
N MET A 29 2.16 8.98 0.90
CA MET A 29 3.05 7.91 0.42
C MET A 29 4.17 8.48 -0.46
N TRP A 30 3.83 9.30 -1.47
CA TRP A 30 4.82 9.90 -2.37
C TRP A 30 5.74 10.88 -1.67
N LEU A 31 5.21 11.71 -0.78
CA LEU A 31 6.01 12.64 0.01
C LEU A 31 7.01 11.88 0.89
N HIS A 32 6.57 10.81 1.57
CA HIS A 32 7.44 9.96 2.36
C HIS A 32 8.53 9.31 1.50
N LEU A 33 8.17 8.77 0.32
CA LEU A 33 9.13 8.15 -0.60
C LEU A 33 10.14 9.18 -1.12
N LEU A 34 9.70 10.38 -1.48
CA LEU A 34 10.56 11.45 -1.97
C LEU A 34 11.57 11.91 -0.91
N ILE A 35 11.10 12.14 0.32
CA ILE A 35 11.97 12.50 1.45
C ILE A 35 12.98 11.38 1.71
N GLY A 36 12.52 10.14 1.81
CA GLY A 36 13.40 9.00 2.08
C GLY A 36 14.42 8.75 0.96
N THR A 37 14.03 8.93 -0.30
CA THR A 37 14.93 8.77 -1.44
C THR A 37 15.97 9.88 -1.46
N GLY A 38 15.58 11.11 -1.12
CA GLY A 38 16.52 12.22 -0.94
C GLY A 38 17.54 11.93 0.18
N LEU A 39 17.08 11.42 1.33
CA LEU A 39 17.97 11.01 2.42
C LEU A 39 18.90 9.86 2.00
N LEU A 40 18.39 8.86 1.28
CA LEU A 40 19.18 7.76 0.75
C LEU A 40 20.27 8.25 -0.21
N ALA A 41 19.93 9.17 -1.13
CA ALA A 41 20.89 9.74 -2.07
C ALA A 41 22.04 10.48 -1.37
N LEU A 42 21.77 11.08 -0.20
CA LEU A 42 22.77 11.79 0.61
C LEU A 42 23.54 10.86 1.57
N SER A 43 23.09 9.61 1.77
CA SER A 43 23.63 8.71 2.80
C SER A 43 24.99 8.08 2.47
N GLY A 44 25.38 8.03 1.19
CA GLY A 44 26.56 7.28 0.74
C GLY A 44 26.46 5.75 0.92
N ALA A 45 25.24 5.21 1.12
CA ALA A 45 25.03 3.78 1.32
C ALA A 45 25.46 2.95 0.10
N ARG A 46 26.18 1.84 0.35
CA ARG A 46 26.63 0.92 -0.71
C ARG A 46 25.49 0.05 -1.27
N ASP A 47 24.55 -0.35 -0.42
CA ASP A 47 23.42 -1.21 -0.78
C ASP A 47 22.14 -0.39 -1.04
N TRP A 48 22.22 0.52 -2.01
CA TRP A 48 21.14 1.47 -2.30
C TRP A 48 19.84 0.77 -2.75
N LEU A 49 19.94 -0.34 -3.50
CA LEU A 49 18.78 -1.03 -4.08
C LEU A 49 17.92 -1.69 -2.99
N SER A 50 18.56 -2.38 -2.05
CA SER A 50 17.92 -3.05 -0.91
C SER A 50 17.21 -2.04 0.00
N ILE A 51 17.90 -0.93 0.32
CA ILE A 51 17.33 0.15 1.12
C ILE A 51 16.18 0.85 0.39
N PHE A 52 16.33 1.10 -0.92
CA PHE A 52 15.27 1.69 -1.71
C PHE A 52 14.03 0.79 -1.80
N ALA A 53 14.20 -0.52 -2.01
CA ALA A 53 13.09 -1.47 -2.00
C ALA A 53 12.35 -1.47 -0.66
N ALA A 54 13.09 -1.49 0.45
CA ALA A 54 12.52 -1.37 1.79
C ALA A 54 11.79 -0.03 1.99
N LEU A 55 12.35 1.06 1.46
CA LEU A 55 11.73 2.39 1.53
C LEU A 55 10.44 2.48 0.72
N VAL A 56 10.37 1.86 -0.47
CA VAL A 56 9.14 1.79 -1.27
C VAL A 56 8.03 1.09 -0.50
N VAL A 57 8.33 -0.07 0.09
CA VAL A 57 7.37 -0.82 0.90
C VAL A 57 6.99 -0.06 2.16
N GLY A 58 7.95 0.58 2.84
CA GLY A 58 7.68 1.42 4.00
C GLY A 58 6.78 2.60 3.65
N SER A 59 7.05 3.30 2.55
CA SER A 59 6.23 4.43 2.08
C SER A 59 4.79 3.98 1.78
N PHE A 60 4.64 2.82 1.16
CA PHE A 60 3.33 2.22 0.91
C PHE A 60 2.57 1.93 2.21
N CYS A 61 3.24 1.32 3.20
CA CYS A 61 2.66 1.06 4.52
C CYS A 61 2.27 2.37 5.23
N ALA A 62 3.11 3.41 5.16
CA ALA A 62 2.81 4.73 5.71
C ALA A 62 1.56 5.35 5.07
N GLY A 63 1.39 5.18 3.76
CA GLY A 63 0.17 5.58 3.05
C GLY A 63 -1.09 4.87 3.58
N LEU A 64 -1.00 3.56 3.83
CA LEU A 64 -2.11 2.78 4.41
C LEU A 64 -2.45 3.22 5.84
N VAL A 65 -1.45 3.52 6.66
CA VAL A 65 -1.63 4.05 8.01
C VAL A 65 -2.32 5.42 7.95
N LEU A 66 -1.84 6.31 7.07
CA LEU A 66 -2.45 7.63 6.86
C LEU A 66 -3.90 7.50 6.40
N TYR A 67 -4.19 6.61 5.46
CA TYR A 67 -5.57 6.33 5.04
C TYR A 67 -6.42 5.81 6.20
N GLY A 68 -5.88 4.91 7.03
CA GLY A 68 -6.53 4.40 8.23
C GLY A 68 -6.87 5.49 9.23
N LEU A 69 -5.98 6.46 9.45
CA LEU A 69 -6.22 7.61 10.32
C LEU A 69 -7.32 8.52 9.75
N LEU A 70 -7.27 8.84 8.45
CA LEU A 70 -8.23 9.72 7.80
C LEU A 70 -9.64 9.10 7.75
N THR A 71 -9.74 7.80 7.53
CA THR A 71 -11.01 7.06 7.46
C THR A 71 -11.46 6.48 8.81
N LYS A 72 -10.67 6.66 9.87
CA LYS A 72 -10.88 6.05 11.20
C LYS A 72 -10.96 4.51 11.16
N THR A 73 -10.33 3.89 10.18
CA THR A 73 -10.29 2.43 10.00
C THR A 73 -9.13 1.83 10.79
N ARG A 74 -9.37 1.44 12.05
CA ARG A 74 -8.34 0.89 12.96
C ARG A 74 -7.61 -0.33 12.41
N ARG A 75 -8.27 -1.13 11.56
CA ARG A 75 -7.65 -2.30 10.92
C ARG A 75 -6.42 -1.91 10.10
N LEU A 76 -6.39 -0.73 9.48
CA LEU A 76 -5.24 -0.30 8.67
C LEU A 76 -4.03 0.12 9.50
N LEU A 77 -4.20 0.37 10.80
CA LEU A 77 -3.10 0.74 11.70
C LEU A 77 -2.15 -0.43 11.96
N LEU A 78 -2.55 -1.68 11.67
CA LEU A 78 -1.63 -2.83 11.71
C LEU A 78 -0.42 -2.65 10.79
N ASN A 79 -0.56 -1.82 9.74
CA ASN A 79 0.53 -1.52 8.81
C ASN A 79 1.66 -0.70 9.46
N ILE A 80 1.51 -0.20 10.70
CA ILE A 80 2.62 0.36 11.49
C ILE A 80 3.69 -0.72 11.73
N GLY A 81 3.29 -1.96 12.00
CA GLY A 81 4.23 -3.08 12.15
C GLY A 81 4.99 -3.38 10.86
N ALA A 82 4.27 -3.40 9.73
CA ALA A 82 4.87 -3.58 8.40
C ALA A 82 5.83 -2.43 8.03
N TYR A 83 5.46 -1.20 8.40
CA TYR A 83 6.32 -0.02 8.26
C TYR A 83 7.60 -0.16 9.09
N ALA A 84 7.48 -0.52 10.37
CA ALA A 84 8.63 -0.74 11.24
C ALA A 84 9.56 -1.85 10.72
N ALA A 85 8.99 -2.96 10.22
CA ALA A 85 9.75 -4.03 9.60
C ALA A 85 10.49 -3.57 8.33
N SER A 86 9.88 -2.66 7.56
CA SER A 86 10.53 -2.05 6.38
C SER A 86 11.71 -1.17 6.77
N ILE A 87 11.58 -0.38 7.84
CA ILE A 87 12.69 0.40 8.39
C ILE A 87 13.79 -0.55 8.87
N ALA A 88 13.45 -1.57 9.67
CA ALA A 88 14.42 -2.55 10.17
C ALA A 88 15.19 -3.22 9.02
N ARG A 89 14.50 -3.58 7.92
CA ARG A 89 15.12 -4.17 6.74
C ARG A 89 16.10 -3.24 6.04
N ALA A 90 15.93 -1.92 6.13
CA ALA A 90 16.89 -0.95 5.59
C ALA A 90 18.23 -0.96 6.35
N PHE A 91 18.26 -1.42 7.60
CA PHE A 91 19.46 -1.41 8.45
C PHE A 91 20.02 -2.80 8.76
N SER A 92 19.24 -3.86 8.57
CA SER A 92 19.63 -5.23 8.89
C SER A 92 19.21 -6.21 7.80
N THR A 93 20.07 -7.20 7.56
CA THR A 93 19.85 -8.34 6.65
C THR A 93 19.66 -9.64 7.43
N ASP A 94 19.39 -9.57 8.73
CA ASP A 94 19.09 -10.74 9.56
C ASP A 94 17.88 -11.50 8.98
N PRO A 95 17.94 -12.84 8.85
CA PRO A 95 16.82 -13.68 8.40
C PRO A 95 15.49 -13.40 9.13
N VAL A 96 15.54 -13.08 10.43
CA VAL A 96 14.35 -12.71 11.22
C VAL A 96 13.74 -11.41 10.69
N VAL A 97 14.57 -10.41 10.41
CA VAL A 97 14.14 -9.11 9.87
C VAL A 97 13.56 -9.28 8.46
N ILE A 98 14.19 -10.11 7.62
CA ILE A 98 13.68 -10.45 6.29
C ILE A 98 12.30 -11.11 6.38
N THR A 99 12.14 -12.08 7.27
CA THR A 99 10.87 -12.78 7.49
C THR A 99 9.77 -11.82 7.96
N CYS A 100 10.07 -10.97 8.95
CA CYS A 100 9.14 -9.94 9.42
C CYS A 100 8.77 -8.93 8.32
N PHE A 101 9.74 -8.53 7.49
CA PHE A 101 9.52 -7.64 6.36
C PHE A 101 8.58 -8.26 5.32
N ILE A 102 8.79 -9.52 4.94
CA ILE A 102 7.93 -10.23 3.98
C ILE A 102 6.52 -10.40 4.54
N ALA A 103 6.38 -10.80 5.80
CA ALA A 103 5.08 -10.90 6.46
C ALA A 103 4.36 -9.53 6.49
N GLY A 104 5.10 -8.46 6.78
CA GLY A 104 4.59 -7.09 6.73
C GLY A 104 4.12 -6.68 5.33
N LEU A 105 4.89 -7.01 4.29
CA LEU A 105 4.53 -6.73 2.91
C LEU A 105 3.26 -7.48 2.48
N ILE A 106 3.13 -8.76 2.86
CA ILE A 106 1.91 -9.54 2.61
C ILE A 106 0.70 -8.88 3.31
N ALA A 107 0.86 -8.46 4.58
CA ALA A 107 -0.20 -7.77 5.32
C ALA A 107 -0.61 -6.44 4.67
N ALA A 108 0.36 -5.68 4.13
CA ALA A 108 0.12 -4.44 3.41
C ALA A 108 -0.62 -4.68 2.08
N LEU A 109 -0.25 -5.71 1.33
CA LEU A 109 -0.93 -6.11 0.09
C LEU A 109 -2.38 -6.52 0.35
N VAL A 110 -2.62 -7.33 1.38
CA VAL A 110 -3.99 -7.74 1.79
C VAL A 110 -4.80 -6.54 2.25
N SER A 111 -4.22 -5.65 3.06
CA SER A 111 -4.86 -4.39 3.47
C SER A 111 -5.26 -3.55 2.27
N SER A 112 -4.38 -3.43 1.28
CA SER A 112 -4.60 -2.65 0.07
C SER A 112 -5.71 -3.23 -0.81
N TYR A 113 -5.74 -4.54 -0.96
CA TYR A 113 -6.84 -5.22 -1.64
C TYR A 113 -8.17 -4.96 -0.95
N SER A 114 -8.22 -5.04 0.39
CA SER A 114 -9.45 -4.78 1.14
C SER A 114 -9.97 -3.36 0.94
N ILE A 115 -9.08 -2.36 0.88
CA ILE A 115 -9.42 -0.97 0.56
C ILE A 115 -9.94 -0.88 -0.87
N LEU A 116 -9.20 -1.44 -1.84
CA LEU A 116 -9.58 -1.38 -3.25
C LEU A 116 -10.97 -1.99 -3.48
N ALA A 117 -11.25 -3.13 -2.83
CA ALA A 117 -12.53 -3.81 -2.92
C ALA A 117 -13.66 -2.98 -2.32
N ALA A 118 -13.43 -2.35 -1.17
CA ALA A 118 -14.40 -1.49 -0.51
C ALA A 118 -14.70 -0.23 -1.35
N GLU A 119 -13.66 0.46 -1.81
CA GLU A 119 -13.80 1.67 -2.64
C GLU A 119 -14.42 1.37 -3.99
N TYR A 120 -14.04 0.27 -4.64
CA TYR A 120 -14.65 -0.15 -5.90
C TYR A 120 -16.12 -0.50 -5.73
N GLY A 121 -16.49 -1.19 -4.65
CA GLY A 121 -17.89 -1.46 -4.33
C GLY A 121 -18.69 -0.18 -4.03
N HIS A 122 -18.08 0.83 -3.40
CA HIS A 122 -18.71 2.14 -3.24
C HIS A 122 -18.90 2.86 -4.57
N TYR A 123 -17.86 2.92 -5.40
CA TYR A 123 -17.92 3.48 -6.75
C TYR A 123 -19.02 2.84 -7.60
N GLN A 124 -19.12 1.51 -7.61
CA GLN A 124 -20.13 0.78 -8.38
C GLN A 124 -21.56 1.08 -7.90
N ARG A 125 -21.77 1.21 -6.58
CA ARG A 125 -23.07 1.59 -6.01
C ARG A 125 -23.43 3.06 -6.25
N GLU A 126 -22.49 3.97 -6.07
CA GLU A 126 -22.73 5.42 -6.13
C GLU A 126 -22.83 5.93 -7.58
N VAL A 127 -22.03 5.39 -8.50
CA VAL A 127 -21.97 5.83 -9.90
C VAL A 127 -22.83 4.95 -10.82
N HIS A 128 -22.77 3.62 -10.66
CA HIS A 128 -23.42 2.66 -11.56
C HIS A 128 -24.69 2.02 -10.99
N ARG A 129 -25.01 2.27 -9.70
CA ARG A 129 -26.18 1.72 -8.98
C ARG A 129 -26.30 0.19 -9.02
N GLN A 130 -25.20 -0.50 -9.28
CA GLN A 130 -25.15 -1.97 -9.34
C GLN A 130 -23.95 -2.47 -8.53
N PRO A 131 -24.10 -3.51 -7.70
CA PRO A 131 -22.97 -4.11 -7.02
C PRO A 131 -22.20 -5.02 -7.99
N VAL A 132 -21.10 -4.53 -8.53
CA VAL A 132 -20.18 -5.33 -9.33
C VAL A 132 -18.90 -5.61 -8.51
N PRO A 133 -18.45 -6.88 -8.40
CA PRO A 133 -17.21 -7.20 -7.70
C PRO A 133 -15.99 -6.66 -8.45
N LEU A 134 -14.85 -6.60 -7.77
CA LEU A 134 -13.58 -6.27 -8.44
C LEU A 134 -13.31 -7.22 -9.62
N PRO A 135 -12.66 -6.73 -10.70
CA PRO A 135 -12.20 -7.60 -11.77
C PRO A 135 -11.33 -8.74 -11.23
N ALA A 136 -11.55 -9.96 -11.71
CA ALA A 136 -10.86 -11.18 -11.23
C ALA A 136 -9.33 -11.11 -11.40
N SER A 137 -8.82 -10.27 -12.30
CA SER A 137 -7.38 -10.01 -12.45
C SER A 137 -6.74 -9.45 -11.17
N VAL A 138 -7.46 -8.66 -10.38
CA VAL A 138 -6.93 -8.04 -9.16
C VAL A 138 -6.59 -9.07 -8.07
N PRO A 139 -7.53 -9.94 -7.62
CA PRO A 139 -7.19 -10.97 -6.64
C PRO A 139 -6.23 -12.02 -7.20
N LEU A 140 -6.25 -12.31 -8.51
CA LEU A 140 -5.28 -13.22 -9.13
C LEU A 140 -3.85 -12.69 -9.04
N LEU A 141 -3.65 -11.42 -9.41
CA LEU A 141 -2.34 -10.76 -9.32
C LEU A 141 -1.85 -10.66 -7.87
N LEU A 142 -2.77 -10.36 -6.94
CA LEU A 142 -2.47 -10.36 -5.51
C LEU A 142 -2.02 -11.75 -5.03
N GLY A 143 -2.75 -12.80 -5.40
CA GLY A 143 -2.42 -14.18 -5.04
C GLY A 143 -1.06 -14.58 -5.58
N ALA A 144 -0.79 -14.30 -6.87
CA ALA A 144 0.52 -14.55 -7.48
C ALA A 144 1.65 -13.81 -6.76
N ALA A 145 1.46 -12.54 -6.43
CA ALA A 145 2.44 -11.76 -5.68
C ALA A 145 2.72 -12.36 -4.30
N ILE A 146 1.68 -12.78 -3.56
CA ILE A 146 1.84 -13.41 -2.24
C ILE A 146 2.62 -14.73 -2.36
N VAL A 147 2.31 -15.58 -3.35
CA VAL A 147 3.05 -16.83 -3.56
C VAL A 147 4.53 -16.55 -3.85
N LEU A 148 4.83 -15.58 -4.72
CA LEU A 148 6.20 -15.19 -5.03
C LEU A 148 6.95 -14.66 -3.79
N LEU A 149 6.28 -13.88 -2.95
CA LEU A 149 6.85 -13.37 -1.70
C LEU A 149 7.12 -14.48 -0.68
N CYS A 150 6.21 -15.44 -0.54
CA CYS A 150 6.41 -16.61 0.31
C CYS A 150 7.58 -17.46 -0.20
N ALA A 151 7.65 -17.71 -1.50
CA ALA A 151 8.76 -18.45 -2.11
C ALA A 151 10.10 -17.73 -1.89
N TYR A 152 10.13 -16.42 -2.11
CA TYR A 152 11.32 -15.60 -1.82
C TYR A 152 11.72 -15.68 -0.33
N GLY A 153 10.76 -15.59 0.58
CA GLY A 153 11.02 -15.69 2.02
C GLY A 153 11.63 -17.01 2.43
N LEU A 154 11.11 -18.13 1.89
CA LEU A 154 11.65 -19.47 2.15
C LEU A 154 13.06 -19.68 1.58
N LEU A 155 13.41 -18.99 0.50
CA LEU A 155 14.74 -19.08 -0.12
C LEU A 155 15.77 -18.15 0.52
N ALA A 156 15.30 -17.07 1.17
CA ALA A 156 16.14 -16.07 1.81
C ALA A 156 16.38 -16.34 3.31
N SER A 157 15.62 -17.25 3.92
CA SER A 157 15.78 -17.75 5.30
C SER A 157 16.66 -19.00 5.36
#